data_AF-A0A2H5QDZ0-F1
#
_entry.id   AF-A0A2H5QDZ0-F1
#
_cell.length_a   1.000
_cell.length_b   1.000
_cell.length_c   1.000
_cell.angle_alpha   90.00
_cell.angle_beta   90.00
_cell.angle_gamma   90.00
#
_symmetry.space_group_name_H-M   'P 1'
#
loop_
_entity.id
_entity.type
_entity.pdbx_description
1 polymer ?
#
loop_
_entity_poly.entity_id
_entity_poly.type
_entity_poly.pdbx_seq_one_letter_code
_entity_poly.pdbx_strand_id
1 'polypeptide(L)'
;MVSLLLSSMADNVSPSKQFYWLVSVFSGIIMCTIVYKLTGIISVLCFKGYRKLSNEKKLEWNNRGFSTFHAFIASTASLYLLLLSDLFSEDYHDELIINRTSSLSETVLGISIGYFLSDLAMILWLYPALGGLEYVLHHGLSMFSIFLALVSGKAQIYILMVLFTEITTPFVNLRWYLDVAGLKSSNIYICNGVALFLGWLFNAYLIERTLTCLHVSEFEMTGDLFYVVSFSSSFSCYPTLLTSDQIHHGKRNLPLGLLQLACGAPYVGNYECVLVLEDCQRFD
;
A
#
# COMPACT_ATOMS: atom_id res chain seq x y z
N MET A 1 24.68 -8.70 13.09
CA MET A 1 24.90 -7.46 12.31
C MET A 1 23.67 -6.56 12.34
N VAL A 2 22.49 -7.02 11.86
CA VAL A 2 21.24 -6.22 11.90
C VAL A 2 20.83 -5.79 13.31
N SER A 3 20.85 -6.67 14.31
CA SER A 3 20.51 -6.33 15.70
C SER A 3 21.46 -5.29 16.35
N LEU A 4 22.75 -5.34 16.02
CA LEU A 4 23.75 -4.35 16.44
C LEU A 4 23.56 -3.00 15.73
N LEU A 5 23.21 -3.03 14.44
CA LEU A 5 22.90 -1.81 13.67
C LEU A 5 21.63 -1.15 14.19
N LEU A 6 20.59 -1.94 14.48
CA LEU A 6 19.33 -1.47 15.07
C LEU A 6 19.52 -0.91 16.48
N SER A 7 20.34 -1.55 17.32
CA SER A 7 20.67 -1.02 18.64
C SER A 7 21.44 0.29 18.53
N SER A 8 22.46 0.34 17.67
CA SER A 8 23.25 1.56 17.44
C SER A 8 22.40 2.72 16.89
N MET A 9 21.41 2.45 16.04
CA MET A 9 20.49 3.49 15.56
C MET A 9 19.49 3.91 16.64
N ALA A 10 18.98 2.96 17.46
CA ALA A 10 18.07 3.26 18.55
C ALA A 10 18.73 4.06 19.70
N ASP A 11 20.01 3.83 19.97
CA ASP A 11 20.79 4.54 20.99
C ASP A 11 20.99 6.04 20.66
N ASN A 12 20.85 6.41 19.38
CA ASN A 12 20.94 7.81 18.92
C ASN A 12 19.59 8.56 18.99
N VAL A 13 18.49 7.90 19.33
CA VAL A 13 17.16 8.51 19.42
C VAL A 13 16.91 9.00 20.85
N SER A 14 16.53 10.27 21.01
CA SER A 14 16.22 10.80 22.34
C SER A 14 15.05 10.03 23.00
N PRO A 15 15.08 9.84 24.33
CA PRO A 15 13.99 9.16 25.05
C PRO A 15 12.61 9.82 24.81
N SER A 16 12.58 11.14 24.62
CA SER A 16 11.35 11.88 24.30
C SER A 16 10.77 11.50 22.94
N LYS A 17 11.61 11.30 21.91
CA LYS A 17 11.17 10.83 20.59
C LYS A 17 10.64 9.40 20.65
N GLN A 18 11.34 8.51 21.35
CA GLN A 18 10.87 7.13 21.53
C GLN A 18 9.48 7.08 22.19
N PHE A 19 9.29 7.87 23.25
CA PHE A 19 7.98 7.99 23.91
C PHE A 19 6.90 8.50 22.95
N TYR A 20 7.19 9.53 22.14
CA TYR A 20 6.26 10.05 21.15
C TYR A 20 5.86 9.03 20.08
N TRP A 21 6.81 8.24 19.58
CA TRP A 21 6.53 7.17 18.62
C TRP A 21 5.66 6.08 19.25
N LEU A 22 5.95 5.67 20.48
CA LEU A 22 5.12 4.71 21.21
C LEU A 22 3.68 5.22 21.38
N VAL A 23 3.51 6.48 21.80
CA VAL A 23 2.18 7.11 21.90
C VAL A 23 1.47 7.10 20.55
N SER A 24 2.17 7.37 19.45
CA SER A 24 1.60 7.33 18.10
C SER A 24 1.16 5.91 17.70
N VAL A 25 1.97 4.89 17.99
CA VAL A 25 1.62 3.47 17.77
C VAL A 25 0.38 3.07 18.57
N PHE A 26 0.35 3.38 19.86
CA PHE A 26 -0.81 3.11 20.71
C PHE A 26 -2.06 3.85 20.23
N SER A 27 -1.91 5.08 19.73
CA SER A 27 -3.01 5.85 19.14
C SER A 27 -3.57 5.14 17.90
N GLY A 28 -2.73 4.54 17.06
CA GLY A 28 -3.17 3.71 15.93
C GLY A 28 -3.97 2.48 16.37
N ILE A 29 -3.52 1.76 17.38
CA ILE A 29 -4.22 0.58 17.94
C ILE A 29 -5.58 0.97 18.54
N ILE A 30 -5.61 2.07 19.30
CA ILE A 30 -6.84 2.61 19.90
C ILE A 30 -7.81 3.04 18.80
N MET A 31 -7.32 3.73 17.76
CA MET A 31 -8.11 4.11 16.59
C MET A 31 -8.74 2.88 15.94
N CYS A 32 -7.97 1.82 15.66
CA CYS A 32 -8.49 0.58 15.09
C CYS A 32 -9.62 0.00 15.95
N THR A 33 -9.42 -0.05 17.27
CA THR A 33 -10.43 -0.56 18.21
C THR A 33 -11.72 0.27 18.20
N ILE A 34 -11.60 1.59 18.21
CA ILE A 34 -12.75 2.51 18.18
C ILE A 34 -13.51 2.35 16.87
N VAL A 35 -12.80 2.44 15.74
CA VAL A 35 -13.43 2.40 14.42
C VAL A 35 -14.02 1.02 14.11
N TYR A 36 -13.40 -0.07 14.55
CA TYR A 36 -13.98 -1.41 14.47
C TYR A 36 -15.35 -1.47 15.15
N LYS A 37 -15.45 -0.97 16.40
CA LYS A 37 -16.70 -0.96 17.18
C LYS A 37 -17.74 -0.06 16.52
N LEU A 38 -17.35 1.15 16.10
CA LEU A 38 -18.24 2.08 15.43
C LEU A 38 -18.76 1.50 14.11
N THR A 39 -17.90 0.86 13.32
CA THR A 39 -18.29 0.19 12.08
C THR A 39 -19.36 -0.87 12.35
N GLY A 40 -19.20 -1.69 13.39
CA GLY A 40 -20.21 -2.67 13.79
C GLY A 40 -21.54 -2.02 14.19
N ILE A 41 -21.51 -0.95 15.01
CA ILE A 41 -22.72 -0.24 15.45
C ILE A 41 -23.45 0.39 14.26
N ILE A 42 -22.74 1.17 13.44
CA ILE A 42 -23.28 1.80 12.23
C ILE A 42 -23.83 0.71 11.31
N SER A 43 -23.14 -0.42 11.18
CA SER A 43 -23.57 -1.48 10.28
C SER A 43 -24.87 -2.16 10.70
N VAL A 44 -25.07 -2.37 12.00
CA VAL A 44 -26.35 -2.86 12.55
C VAL A 44 -27.50 -1.89 12.28
N LEU A 45 -27.24 -0.58 12.32
CA LEU A 45 -28.26 0.46 12.15
C LEU A 45 -28.61 0.68 10.67
N CYS A 46 -27.60 0.73 9.80
CA CYS A 46 -27.75 1.16 8.40
C CYS A 46 -27.91 -0.02 7.42
N PHE A 47 -27.35 -1.20 7.70
CA PHE A 47 -27.31 -2.31 6.74
C PHE A 47 -28.08 -3.54 7.24
N LYS A 48 -29.30 -3.74 6.71
CA LYS A 48 -30.15 -4.89 7.05
C LYS A 48 -29.46 -6.24 6.79
N GLY A 49 -28.60 -6.32 5.77
CA GLY A 49 -27.82 -7.52 5.43
C GLY A 49 -26.79 -7.89 6.50
N TYR A 50 -26.22 -6.91 7.21
CA TYR A 50 -25.16 -7.12 8.19
C TYR A 50 -25.57 -8.09 9.30
N ARG A 51 -26.81 -7.99 9.80
CA ARG A 51 -27.31 -8.88 10.87
C ARG A 51 -27.32 -10.36 10.45
N LYS A 52 -27.52 -10.63 9.17
CA LYS A 52 -27.60 -11.98 8.58
C LYS A 52 -26.24 -12.62 8.30
N LEU A 53 -25.16 -11.84 8.35
CA LEU A 53 -23.81 -12.34 8.11
C LEU A 53 -23.37 -13.29 9.23
N SER A 54 -22.54 -14.28 8.86
CA SER A 54 -21.82 -15.13 9.80
C SER A 54 -20.88 -14.29 10.68
N ASN A 55 -20.46 -14.83 11.82
CA ASN A 55 -19.55 -14.13 12.73
C ASN A 55 -18.21 -13.79 12.05
N GLU A 56 -17.69 -14.69 11.23
CA GLU A 56 -16.47 -14.48 10.43
C GLU A 56 -16.65 -13.31 9.45
N LYS A 57 -17.77 -13.27 8.72
CA LYS A 57 -18.05 -12.17 7.77
C LYS A 57 -18.31 -10.85 8.47
N LYS A 58 -18.88 -10.85 9.68
CA LYS A 58 -19.01 -9.63 10.51
C LYS A 58 -17.64 -9.13 10.97
N LEU A 59 -16.73 -10.04 11.31
CA LEU A 59 -15.37 -9.67 11.69
C LEU A 59 -14.64 -9.05 10.50
N GLU A 60 -14.67 -9.69 9.33
CA GLU A 60 -14.09 -9.13 8.09
C GLU A 60 -14.74 -7.79 7.73
N TRP A 61 -16.06 -7.68 7.83
CA TRP A 61 -16.79 -6.44 7.57
C TRP A 61 -16.31 -5.30 8.49
N ASN A 62 -16.19 -5.54 9.79
CA ASN A 62 -15.73 -4.51 10.72
C ASN A 62 -14.24 -4.19 10.56
N ASN A 63 -13.42 -5.18 10.19
CA ASN A 63 -12.01 -5.02 9.88
C ASN A 63 -11.80 -4.00 8.74
N ARG A 64 -12.57 -4.17 7.66
CA ARG A 64 -12.57 -3.26 6.51
C ARG A 64 -12.98 -1.83 6.88
N GLY A 65 -13.68 -1.64 7.99
CA GLY A 65 -14.05 -0.33 8.51
C GLY A 65 -12.84 0.50 8.92
N PHE A 66 -11.96 -0.03 9.77
CA PHE A 66 -10.80 0.74 10.21
C PHE A 66 -9.68 0.78 9.18
N SER A 67 -9.54 -0.21 8.28
CA SER A 67 -8.59 -0.09 7.17
C SER A 67 -9.00 1.02 6.21
N THR A 68 -10.30 1.18 5.94
CA THR A 68 -10.82 2.33 5.19
C THR A 68 -10.50 3.66 5.88
N PHE A 69 -10.66 3.72 7.21
CA PHE A 69 -10.40 4.95 7.97
C PHE A 69 -8.91 5.30 8.04
N HIS A 70 -8.05 4.32 8.32
CA HIS A 70 -6.60 4.50 8.28
C HIS A 70 -6.15 4.96 6.91
N ALA A 71 -6.56 4.26 5.84
CA ALA A 71 -6.21 4.62 4.47
C ALA A 71 -6.56 6.07 4.15
N PHE A 72 -7.77 6.52 4.50
CA PHE A 72 -8.18 7.90 4.29
C PHE A 72 -7.27 8.91 5.03
N ILE A 73 -6.99 8.67 6.31
CA ILE A 73 -6.13 9.57 7.12
C ILE A 73 -4.69 9.55 6.62
N ALA A 74 -4.12 8.36 6.44
CA ALA A 74 -2.72 8.18 6.05
C ALA A 74 -2.47 8.78 4.68
N SER A 75 -3.32 8.52 3.69
CA SER A 75 -3.15 9.08 2.36
C SER A 75 -3.39 10.58 2.31
N THR A 76 -4.33 11.12 3.09
CA THR A 76 -4.52 12.59 3.18
C THR A 76 -3.32 13.27 3.82
N ALA A 77 -2.79 12.71 4.92
CA ALA A 77 -1.61 13.24 5.58
C ALA A 77 -0.36 13.12 4.71
N SER A 78 -0.19 12.00 3.99
CA SER A 78 0.86 11.82 3.00
C SER A 78 0.76 12.83 1.87
N LEU A 79 -0.42 13.05 1.30
CA LEU A 79 -0.63 14.05 0.24
C LEU A 79 -0.23 15.44 0.71
N TYR A 80 -0.66 15.81 1.93
CA TYR A 80 -0.29 17.09 2.54
C TYR A 80 1.23 17.21 2.69
N LEU A 81 1.89 16.21 3.29
CA LEU A 81 3.33 16.23 3.52
C LEU A 81 4.14 16.23 2.22
N LEU A 82 3.71 15.47 1.21
CA LEU A 82 4.41 15.31 -0.05
C LEU A 82 4.25 16.52 -0.98
N LEU A 83 3.05 17.11 -1.08
CA LEU A 83 2.73 18.10 -2.12
C LEU A 83 2.36 19.49 -1.59
N LEU A 84 1.88 19.59 -0.35
CA LEU A 84 1.31 20.85 0.17
C LEU A 84 2.17 21.48 1.26
N SER A 85 3.04 20.71 1.90
CA SER A 85 3.96 21.18 2.94
C SER A 85 5.34 21.44 2.36
N ASP A 86 6.10 22.31 3.02
CA ASP A 86 7.48 22.63 2.60
C ASP A 86 8.50 21.53 2.96
N LEU A 87 8.09 20.45 3.64
CA LEU A 87 8.99 19.42 4.18
C LEU A 87 9.95 18.82 3.14
N PHE A 88 9.45 18.60 1.92
CA PHE A 88 10.23 18.05 0.81
C PHE A 88 10.46 19.04 -0.33
N SER A 89 10.26 20.34 -0.09
CA SER A 89 10.54 21.38 -1.07
C SER A 89 12.04 21.55 -1.29
N GLU A 90 12.49 21.63 -2.55
CA GLU A 90 13.91 21.79 -2.90
C GLU A 90 14.50 23.12 -2.39
N ASP A 91 13.68 24.17 -2.33
CA ASP A 91 14.12 25.54 -2.07
C ASP A 91 14.44 25.85 -0.60
N TYR A 92 14.07 24.98 0.34
CA TYR A 92 13.99 25.34 1.77
C TYR A 92 15.00 24.66 2.70
N HIS A 93 15.73 23.65 2.25
CA HIS A 93 16.56 22.83 3.14
C HIS A 93 17.90 22.44 2.51
N ASP A 94 18.99 22.71 3.24
CA ASP A 94 20.37 22.31 2.86
C ASP A 94 20.62 20.79 2.99
N GLU A 95 19.67 20.04 3.54
CA GLU A 95 19.76 18.58 3.73
C GLU A 95 19.15 17.80 2.55
N LEU A 96 19.73 16.64 2.22
CA LEU A 96 19.15 15.68 1.26
C LEU A 96 17.70 15.37 1.60
N ILE A 97 16.83 15.34 0.58
CA ILE A 97 15.38 15.08 0.72
C ILE A 97 15.11 13.81 1.53
N ILE A 98 15.92 12.76 1.34
CA ILE A 98 15.79 11.50 2.07
C ILE A 98 16.06 11.59 3.58
N ASN A 99 16.75 12.63 4.07
CA ASN A 99 17.03 12.81 5.49
C ASN A 99 15.98 13.69 6.19
N ARG A 100 15.02 14.23 5.44
CA ARG A 100 14.04 15.19 5.97
C ARG A 100 12.90 14.48 6.68
N THR A 101 12.57 14.97 7.86
CA THR A 101 11.52 14.42 8.73
C THR A 101 10.79 15.55 9.46
N SER A 102 9.58 15.28 9.93
CA SER A 102 8.79 16.20 10.75
C SER A 102 8.07 15.44 11.85
N SER A 103 7.63 16.12 12.91
CA SER A 103 6.80 15.48 13.94
C SER A 103 5.51 14.90 13.36
N LEU A 104 4.91 15.58 12.38
CA LEU A 104 3.70 15.09 11.72
C LEU A 104 3.96 13.80 10.92
N SER A 105 5.04 13.75 10.13
CA SER A 105 5.41 12.53 9.39
C SER A 105 5.75 11.37 10.34
N GLU A 106 6.51 11.63 11.41
CA GLU A 106 6.80 10.63 12.44
C GLU A 106 5.51 10.10 13.11
N THR A 107 4.53 10.97 13.40
CA THR A 107 3.22 10.54 13.93
C THR A 107 2.44 9.69 12.95
N VAL A 108 2.34 10.09 11.68
CA VAL A 108 1.62 9.34 10.65
C VAL A 108 2.22 7.93 10.50
N LEU A 109 3.55 7.83 10.49
CA LEU A 109 4.27 6.56 10.46
C LEU A 109 4.01 5.71 11.71
N GLY A 110 4.08 6.31 12.90
CA GLY A 110 3.79 5.62 14.17
C GLY A 110 2.35 5.09 14.23
N ILE A 111 1.36 5.92 13.89
CA ILE A 111 -0.05 5.50 13.80
C ILE A 111 -0.21 4.35 12.80
N SER A 112 0.50 4.41 11.67
CA SER A 112 0.46 3.36 10.63
C SER A 112 1.04 2.04 11.11
N ILE A 113 2.12 2.04 11.91
CA ILE A 113 2.60 0.81 12.58
C ILE A 113 1.50 0.22 13.47
N GLY A 114 0.84 1.04 14.29
CA GLY A 114 -0.25 0.58 15.16
C GLY A 114 -1.42 -0.03 14.38
N TYR A 115 -1.75 0.56 13.23
CA TYR A 115 -2.73 0.03 12.29
C TYR A 115 -2.30 -1.32 11.70
N PHE A 116 -1.11 -1.39 11.07
CA PHE A 116 -0.64 -2.62 10.43
C PHE A 116 -0.48 -3.77 11.44
N LEU A 117 -0.10 -3.46 12.68
CA LEU A 117 -0.05 -4.46 13.76
C LEU A 117 -1.45 -5.01 14.08
N SER A 118 -2.44 -4.13 14.18
CA SER A 118 -3.83 -4.51 14.47
C SER A 118 -4.45 -5.32 13.34
N ASP A 119 -4.21 -4.92 12.08
CA ASP A 119 -4.72 -5.63 10.90
C ASP A 119 -4.02 -6.98 10.72
N LEU A 120 -2.69 -7.03 10.87
CA LEU A 120 -1.93 -8.28 10.82
C LEU A 120 -2.39 -9.28 11.90
N ALA A 121 -2.63 -8.80 13.13
CA ALA A 121 -3.14 -9.66 14.20
C ALA A 121 -4.47 -10.32 13.81
N MET A 122 -5.37 -9.60 13.13
CA MET A 122 -6.62 -10.17 12.66
C MET A 122 -6.46 -11.07 11.44
N ILE A 123 -5.60 -10.72 10.48
CA ILE A 123 -5.26 -11.58 9.35
C ILE A 123 -4.75 -12.94 9.84
N LEU A 124 -3.86 -12.94 10.84
CA LEU A 124 -3.34 -14.17 11.45
C LEU A 124 -4.42 -14.93 12.23
N TRP A 125 -5.28 -14.22 12.97
CA TRP A 125 -6.37 -14.83 13.74
C TRP A 125 -7.40 -15.54 12.87
N LEU A 126 -7.70 -14.96 11.69
CA LEU A 126 -8.65 -15.51 10.74
C LEU A 126 -7.98 -16.19 9.54
N TYR A 127 -6.69 -16.49 9.61
CA TYR A 127 -5.95 -17.02 8.47
C TYR A 127 -6.54 -18.36 8.01
N PRO A 128 -6.76 -18.59 6.70
CA PRO A 128 -6.47 -17.71 5.54
C PRO A 128 -7.68 -16.88 5.05
N ALA A 129 -8.77 -16.77 5.82
CA ALA A 129 -10.02 -16.18 5.37
C ALA A 129 -9.96 -14.68 5.06
N LEU A 130 -9.05 -13.93 5.70
CA LEU A 130 -8.84 -12.49 5.45
C LEU A 130 -7.77 -12.18 4.39
N GLY A 131 -6.97 -13.17 3.98
CA GLY A 131 -5.87 -12.99 3.04
C GLY A 131 -4.86 -14.13 3.09
N GLY A 132 -4.12 -14.32 1.99
CA GLY A 132 -3.05 -15.30 1.90
C GLY A 132 -1.72 -14.78 2.47
N LEU A 133 -0.65 -15.55 2.22
CA LEU A 133 0.71 -15.22 2.67
C LEU A 133 1.19 -13.86 2.14
N GLU A 134 0.72 -13.46 0.96
CA GLU A 134 1.00 -12.16 0.36
C GLU A 134 0.59 -10.99 1.26
N TYR A 135 -0.54 -11.09 1.96
CA TYR A 135 -1.00 -10.06 2.88
C TYR A 135 -0.14 -10.03 4.15
N VAL A 136 0.26 -11.19 4.67
CA VAL A 136 1.16 -11.30 5.82
C VAL A 136 2.51 -10.67 5.51
N LEU A 137 3.09 -11.00 4.36
CA LEU A 137 4.36 -10.45 3.91
C LEU A 137 4.26 -8.94 3.64
N HIS A 138 3.18 -8.49 2.99
CA HIS A 138 2.92 -7.07 2.76
C HIS A 138 2.91 -6.29 4.09
N HIS A 139 2.14 -6.74 5.07
CA HIS A 139 2.04 -6.06 6.37
C HIS A 139 3.36 -6.09 7.15
N GLY A 140 4.04 -7.23 7.17
CA GLY A 140 5.33 -7.39 7.81
C GLY A 140 6.40 -6.48 7.20
N LEU A 141 6.49 -6.44 5.87
CA LEU A 141 7.46 -5.61 5.16
C LEU A 141 7.14 -4.12 5.31
N SER A 142 5.87 -3.73 5.26
CA SER A 142 5.42 -2.36 5.50
C SER A 142 5.81 -1.89 6.90
N MET A 143 5.49 -2.65 7.95
CA MET A 143 5.89 -2.30 9.32
C MET A 143 7.40 -2.23 9.50
N PHE A 144 8.14 -3.19 8.94
CA PHE A 144 9.60 -3.20 9.01
C PHE A 144 10.21 -1.96 8.33
N SER A 145 9.70 -1.59 7.15
CA SER A 145 10.16 -0.42 6.40
C SER A 145 9.85 0.88 7.15
N ILE A 146 8.64 1.01 7.71
CA ILE A 146 8.24 2.18 8.50
C ILE A 146 9.11 2.28 9.77
N PHE A 147 9.35 1.17 10.46
CA PHE A 147 10.19 1.13 11.65
C PHE A 147 11.62 1.56 11.35
N LEU A 148 12.21 1.05 10.26
CA LEU A 148 13.54 1.48 9.81
C LEU A 148 13.59 2.97 9.48
N ALA A 149 12.56 3.51 8.82
CA ALA A 149 12.49 4.93 8.49
C ALA A 149 12.39 5.83 9.74
N LEU A 150 11.65 5.39 10.76
CA LEU A 150 11.57 6.09 12.05
C LEU A 150 12.92 6.07 12.78
N VAL A 151 13.50 4.88 12.98
CA VAL A 151 14.72 4.71 13.77
C VAL A 151 15.94 5.33 13.08
N SER A 152 16.01 5.27 11.75
CA SER A 152 17.10 5.92 11.00
C SER A 152 16.90 7.42 10.82
N GLY A 153 15.67 7.92 10.94
CA GLY A 153 15.31 9.29 10.57
C GLY A 153 15.46 9.58 9.07
N LYS A 154 15.38 8.54 8.23
CA LYS A 154 15.62 8.64 6.78
C LYS A 154 14.51 7.97 5.98
N ALA A 155 14.47 8.25 4.67
CA ALA A 155 13.59 7.62 3.70
C ALA A 155 12.08 7.78 3.97
N GLN A 156 11.69 8.75 4.82
CA GLN A 156 10.27 8.97 5.15
C GLN A 156 9.43 9.37 3.92
N ILE A 157 10.04 10.07 2.95
CA ILE A 157 9.38 10.39 1.68
C ILE A 157 8.86 9.14 0.95
N TYR A 158 9.67 8.08 0.87
CA TYR A 158 9.26 6.83 0.22
C TYR A 158 8.15 6.12 0.99
N ILE A 159 8.22 6.13 2.32
CA ILE A 159 7.16 5.58 3.17
C ILE A 159 5.85 6.34 2.97
N LEU A 160 5.90 7.67 2.94
CA LEU A 160 4.72 8.52 2.71
C LEU A 160 4.14 8.30 1.32
N MET A 161 4.97 8.10 0.29
CA MET A 161 4.52 7.73 -1.06
C MET A 161 3.78 6.39 -1.06
N VAL A 162 4.30 5.37 -0.36
CA VAL A 162 3.61 4.08 -0.22
C VAL A 162 2.29 4.26 0.54
N LEU A 163 2.28 4.98 1.66
CA LEU A 163 1.05 5.28 2.42
C LEU A 163 0.03 6.10 1.62
N PHE A 164 0.46 6.89 0.63
CA PHE A 164 -0.46 7.59 -0.27
C PHE A 164 -1.22 6.62 -1.17
N THR A 165 -0.62 5.48 -1.56
CA THR A 165 -1.28 4.50 -2.44
C THR A 165 -2.49 3.80 -1.80
N GLU A 166 -2.55 3.79 -0.46
CA GLU A 166 -3.69 3.31 0.32
C GLU A 166 -4.99 4.09 0.02
N ILE A 167 -4.94 5.23 -0.67
CA ILE A 167 -6.14 5.98 -1.09
C ILE A 167 -7.11 5.13 -1.95
N THR A 168 -6.62 4.03 -2.53
CA THR A 168 -7.44 3.06 -3.27
C THR A 168 -8.15 2.03 -2.36
N THR A 169 -7.68 1.81 -1.13
CA THR A 169 -8.22 0.85 -0.15
C THR A 169 -9.71 1.09 0.17
N PRO A 170 -10.20 2.34 0.36
CA PRO A 170 -11.63 2.60 0.50
C PRO A 170 -12.49 2.04 -0.64
N PHE A 171 -11.99 2.10 -1.88
CA PHE A 171 -12.70 1.59 -3.05
C PHE A 171 -12.68 0.06 -3.11
N VAL A 172 -11.57 -0.57 -2.72
CA VAL A 172 -11.47 -2.03 -2.57
C VAL A 172 -12.47 -2.53 -1.52
N ASN A 173 -12.52 -1.87 -0.36
CA ASN A 173 -13.44 -2.21 0.73
C ASN A 173 -14.90 -1.96 0.34
N LEU A 174 -15.21 -0.84 -0.31
CA LEU A 174 -16.56 -0.55 -0.80
C LEU A 174 -17.04 -1.60 -1.80
N ARG A 175 -16.16 -2.02 -2.72
CA ARG A 175 -16.47 -3.09 -3.68
C ARG A 175 -16.83 -4.39 -2.96
N TRP A 176 -16.07 -4.75 -1.93
CA TRP A 176 -16.36 -5.94 -1.12
C TRP A 176 -17.68 -5.81 -0.35
N TYR A 177 -17.98 -4.65 0.25
CA TYR A 177 -19.27 -4.43 0.93
C TYR A 177 -20.45 -4.59 -0.01
N LEU A 178 -20.33 -4.05 -1.23
CA LEU A 178 -21.35 -4.18 -2.27
C LEU A 178 -21.50 -5.63 -2.75
N ASP A 179 -20.41 -6.38 -2.89
CA ASP A 179 -20.44 -7.82 -3.19
C ASP A 179 -21.24 -8.58 -2.13
N VAL A 180 -20.85 -8.45 -0.86
CA VAL A 180 -21.49 -9.14 0.26
C VAL A 180 -22.96 -8.73 0.43
N ALA A 181 -23.32 -7.52 0.03
CA ALA A 181 -24.70 -7.05 -0.01
C ALA A 181 -25.52 -7.56 -1.22
N GLY A 182 -24.91 -8.32 -2.14
CA GLY A 182 -25.56 -8.83 -3.36
C GLY A 182 -25.72 -7.78 -4.46
N LEU A 183 -24.92 -6.71 -4.44
CA LEU A 183 -25.02 -5.53 -5.30
C LEU A 183 -23.95 -5.48 -6.42
N LYS A 184 -23.39 -6.62 -6.84
CA LYS A 184 -22.37 -6.68 -7.91
C LYS A 184 -22.82 -6.07 -9.24
N SER A 185 -24.09 -6.19 -9.59
CA SER A 185 -24.64 -5.67 -10.84
C SER A 185 -25.09 -4.22 -10.75
N SER A 186 -24.94 -3.56 -9.59
CA SER A 186 -25.34 -2.18 -9.42
C SER A 186 -24.40 -1.20 -10.11
N ASN A 187 -24.93 -0.06 -10.55
CA ASN A 187 -24.12 1.02 -11.12
C ASN A 187 -23.05 1.51 -10.12
N ILE A 188 -23.34 1.52 -8.82
CA ILE A 188 -22.38 1.91 -7.79
C ILE A 188 -21.16 0.97 -7.78
N TYR A 189 -21.38 -0.35 -7.91
CA TYR A 189 -20.29 -1.32 -7.97
C TYR A 189 -19.40 -1.14 -9.22
N ILE A 190 -20.03 -0.84 -10.37
CA ILE A 190 -19.32 -0.58 -11.62
C ILE A 190 -18.54 0.73 -11.55
N CYS A 191 -19.19 1.84 -11.18
CA CYS A 191 -18.55 3.15 -11.02
C CYS A 191 -17.40 3.11 -10.01
N ASN A 192 -17.57 2.41 -8.88
CA ASN A 192 -16.49 2.20 -7.92
C ASN A 192 -15.31 1.42 -8.53
N GLY A 193 -15.58 0.40 -9.36
CA GLY A 193 -14.54 -0.34 -10.08
C GLY A 193 -13.75 0.55 -11.04
N VAL A 194 -14.43 1.43 -11.77
CA VAL A 194 -13.78 2.41 -12.65
C VAL A 194 -12.95 3.40 -11.84
N ALA A 195 -13.50 3.94 -10.75
CA ALA A 195 -12.79 4.87 -9.87
C ALA A 195 -11.54 4.23 -9.24
N LEU A 196 -11.64 2.97 -8.80
CA LEU A 196 -10.51 2.18 -8.30
C LEU A 196 -9.41 2.05 -9.36
N PHE A 197 -9.77 1.70 -10.59
CA PHE A 197 -8.82 1.54 -11.69
C PHE A 197 -8.11 2.87 -12.03
N LEU A 198 -8.87 3.97 -12.14
CA LEU A 198 -8.31 5.29 -12.42
C LEU A 198 -7.44 5.80 -11.27
N GLY A 199 -7.85 5.58 -10.03
CA GLY A 199 -7.06 5.93 -8.84
C GLY A 199 -5.76 5.15 -8.79
N TRP A 200 -5.78 3.86 -9.13
CA TRP A 200 -4.58 3.03 -9.24
C TRP A 200 -3.61 3.55 -10.33
N LEU A 201 -4.12 3.88 -11.53
CA LEU A 201 -3.30 4.46 -12.61
C LEU A 201 -2.67 5.80 -12.19
N PHE A 202 -3.46 6.66 -11.56
CA PHE A 202 -2.99 7.95 -11.07
C PHE A 202 -1.87 7.80 -10.04
N ASN A 203 -2.03 6.88 -9.09
CA ASN A 203 -1.00 6.59 -8.09
C ASN A 203 0.28 6.04 -8.71
N ALA A 204 0.17 5.13 -9.68
CA ALA A 204 1.32 4.59 -10.39
C ALA A 204 2.11 5.70 -11.10
N TYR A 205 1.41 6.58 -11.82
CA TYR A 205 2.01 7.74 -12.48
C TYR A 205 2.69 8.69 -11.49
N LEU A 206 2.02 9.03 -10.38
CA LEU A 206 2.59 9.93 -9.36
C LEU A 206 3.85 9.35 -8.71
N ILE A 207 3.84 8.05 -8.39
CA ILE A 207 5.00 7.38 -7.82
C ILE A 207 6.18 7.41 -8.80
N GLU A 208 5.95 7.01 -10.05
CA GLU A 208 6.99 7.00 -11.09
C GLU A 208 7.59 8.40 -11.28
N ARG A 209 6.73 9.42 -11.38
CA ARG A 209 7.14 10.81 -11.56
C ARG A 209 7.98 11.29 -10.38
N THR A 210 7.53 11.03 -9.16
CA THR A 210 8.21 11.45 -7.93
C THR A 210 9.56 10.73 -7.77
N LEU A 211 9.61 9.42 -8.02
CA LEU A 211 10.87 8.66 -7.97
C LEU A 211 11.90 9.19 -8.96
N THR A 212 11.45 9.56 -10.17
CA THR A 212 12.33 10.14 -11.19
C THR A 212 12.86 11.50 -10.75
N CYS A 213 12.01 12.38 -10.20
CA CYS A 213 12.43 13.67 -9.66
C CYS A 213 13.44 13.52 -8.51
N LEU A 214 13.17 12.59 -7.57
CA LEU A 214 14.10 12.32 -6.46
C LEU A 214 15.46 11.85 -6.96
N HIS A 215 15.48 10.93 -7.92
CA HIS A 215 16.71 10.42 -8.50
C HIS A 215 17.54 11.53 -9.17
N VAL A 216 16.90 12.46 -9.89
CA VAL A 216 17.57 13.61 -10.49
C VAL A 216 18.14 14.54 -9.41
N SER A 217 17.33 14.90 -8.41
CA SER A 217 17.76 15.80 -7.32
C SER A 217 18.94 15.25 -6.50
N GLU A 218 18.95 13.94 -6.23
CA GLU A 218 20.03 13.30 -5.49
C GLU A 218 21.32 13.22 -6.32
N PHE A 219 21.21 12.93 -7.60
CA PHE A 219 22.35 12.94 -8.52
C PHE A 219 22.99 14.33 -8.60
N GLU A 220 22.18 15.39 -8.71
CA GLU A 220 22.67 16.77 -8.71
C GLU A 220 23.39 17.15 -7.42
N MET A 221 22.89 16.70 -6.25
CA MET A 221 23.50 17.04 -4.97
C MET A 221 24.72 16.19 -4.57
N THR A 222 24.76 14.91 -4.95
CA THR A 222 25.81 13.97 -4.50
C THR A 222 26.86 13.67 -5.56
N GLY A 223 26.55 13.87 -6.84
CA GLY A 223 27.39 13.43 -7.96
C GLY A 223 27.42 11.91 -8.18
N ASP A 224 26.70 11.13 -7.35
CA ASP A 224 26.64 9.68 -7.40
C ASP A 224 25.27 9.21 -7.91
N LEU A 225 25.28 8.26 -8.85
CA LEU A 225 24.06 7.64 -9.37
C LEU A 225 23.57 6.53 -8.44
N PHE A 226 22.65 6.85 -7.52
CA PHE A 226 22.01 5.84 -6.69
C PHE A 226 20.85 5.16 -7.42
N TYR A 227 21.01 3.88 -7.77
CA TYR A 227 19.91 3.03 -8.20
C TYR A 227 19.04 2.68 -6.99
N VAL A 228 17.98 3.46 -6.74
CA VAL A 228 16.89 2.97 -5.90
C VAL A 228 16.23 1.83 -6.68
N VAL A 229 16.30 0.61 -6.13
CA VAL A 229 15.53 -0.51 -6.64
C VAL A 229 14.07 -0.13 -6.55
N SER A 230 13.49 0.28 -7.68
CA SER A 230 12.05 0.49 -7.84
C SER A 230 11.32 -0.77 -7.40
N PHE A 231 10.81 -0.76 -6.16
CA PHE A 231 9.95 -1.81 -5.61
C PHE A 231 8.51 -1.69 -6.15
N SER A 232 8.34 -1.07 -7.33
CA SER A 232 7.05 -0.80 -7.97
C SER A 232 6.68 -1.81 -9.07
N SER A 233 7.53 -2.81 -9.34
CA SER A 233 7.31 -3.74 -10.47
C SER A 233 6.90 -5.16 -10.10
N SER A 234 6.98 -5.59 -8.83
CA SER A 234 6.63 -6.99 -8.47
C SER A 234 5.15 -7.21 -8.09
N PHE A 235 4.37 -6.16 -7.88
CA PHE A 235 2.89 -6.25 -7.76
C PHE A 235 2.16 -5.61 -8.95
N SER A 236 2.91 -5.04 -9.90
CA SER A 236 2.39 -4.56 -11.17
C SER A 236 2.21 -5.75 -12.11
N CYS A 237 1.02 -6.35 -12.12
CA CYS A 237 0.55 -7.03 -13.31
C CYS A 237 0.40 -5.95 -14.40
N TYR A 238 1.49 -5.62 -15.08
CA TYR A 238 1.39 -4.94 -16.37
C TYR A 238 0.63 -5.89 -17.29
N PRO A 239 -0.50 -5.50 -17.92
CA PRO A 239 -0.85 -6.10 -19.19
C PRO A 239 0.24 -5.64 -20.16
N THR A 240 1.31 -6.42 -20.29
CA THR A 240 2.31 -6.19 -21.33
C THR A 240 1.60 -6.42 -22.66
N LEU A 241 1.14 -5.34 -23.29
CA LEU A 241 0.94 -5.31 -24.73
C LEU A 241 2.33 -5.49 -25.36
N LEU A 242 2.72 -6.76 -25.55
CA LEU A 242 3.81 -7.12 -26.44
C LEU A 242 3.36 -6.73 -27.85
N THR A 243 3.71 -5.52 -28.28
CA THR A 243 3.79 -5.23 -29.71
C THR A 243 4.83 -6.18 -30.28
N SER A 244 4.38 -7.05 -31.17
CA SER A 244 5.19 -7.98 -31.95
C SER A 244 6.25 -7.21 -32.74
N ASP A 245 7.42 -6.94 -32.15
CA ASP A 245 8.57 -6.49 -32.94
C ASP A 245 9.95 -6.76 -32.33
N GLN A 246 10.05 -7.58 -31.27
CA GLN A 246 11.35 -7.92 -30.66
C GLN A 246 11.54 -9.43 -30.47
N ILE A 247 11.06 -10.25 -31.42
CA ILE A 247 11.52 -11.63 -31.61
C ILE A 247 12.58 -11.66 -32.71
N HIS A 248 13.64 -10.87 -32.58
CA HIS A 248 14.86 -11.09 -33.36
C HIS A 248 16.01 -10.41 -32.62
N HIS A 249 16.54 -11.05 -31.57
CA HIS A 249 17.98 -11.22 -31.34
C HIS A 249 18.27 -11.83 -29.95
N GLY A 250 18.74 -13.08 -29.96
CA GLY A 250 19.92 -13.49 -29.20
C GLY A 250 19.87 -13.51 -27.67
N LYS A 251 19.55 -14.71 -27.13
CA LYS A 251 20.21 -15.38 -25.98
C LYS A 251 20.85 -14.48 -24.90
N ARG A 252 20.23 -14.41 -23.72
CA ARG A 252 20.96 -14.46 -22.43
C ARG A 252 20.21 -15.34 -21.45
N ASN A 253 20.90 -16.39 -20.99
CA ASN A 253 20.43 -17.31 -19.96
C ASN A 253 20.34 -16.59 -18.62
N LEU A 254 19.14 -16.39 -18.09
CA LEU A 254 18.93 -16.16 -16.65
C LEU A 254 18.52 -17.50 -16.00
N PRO A 255 19.03 -17.86 -14.81
CA PRO A 255 18.73 -19.12 -14.16
C PRO A 255 17.25 -19.18 -13.74
N LEU A 256 16.58 -20.28 -14.10
CA LEU A 256 15.13 -20.52 -13.93
C LEU A 256 14.60 -20.39 -12.48
N GLY A 257 15.45 -20.37 -11.46
CA GLY A 257 15.05 -20.29 -10.06
C GLY A 257 14.50 -18.94 -9.61
N LEU A 258 14.75 -17.86 -10.35
CA LEU A 258 14.30 -16.49 -9.99
C LEU A 258 12.92 -16.14 -10.56
N LEU A 259 12.42 -16.85 -11.58
CA LEU A 259 11.11 -16.58 -12.17
C LEU A 259 9.94 -17.19 -11.37
N GLN A 260 10.21 -18.18 -10.51
CA GLN A 260 9.15 -18.98 -9.88
C GLN A 260 8.57 -18.36 -8.60
N LEU A 261 9.13 -17.24 -8.12
CA LEU A 261 8.58 -16.44 -7.02
C LEU A 261 7.62 -15.33 -7.49
N ALA A 262 7.56 -15.06 -8.80
CA ALA A 262 6.74 -13.98 -9.37
C ALA A 262 5.39 -14.45 -9.96
N CYS A 263 5.16 -15.77 -10.08
CA CYS A 263 3.89 -16.33 -10.56
C CYS A 263 3.20 -17.11 -9.44
N GLY A 264 2.42 -16.40 -8.62
CA GLY A 264 1.39 -17.01 -7.81
C GLY A 264 0.18 -17.37 -8.68
N ALA A 265 0.26 -18.48 -9.41
CA ALA A 265 -0.93 -19.12 -9.99
C ALA A 265 -0.86 -20.63 -9.74
N PRO A 266 -1.94 -21.27 -9.23
CA PRO A 266 -1.97 -22.70 -9.06
C PRO A 266 -1.93 -23.39 -10.42
N TYR A 267 -1.17 -24.47 -10.44
CA TYR A 267 -0.94 -25.35 -11.58
C TYR A 267 -2.24 -26.00 -12.06
N VAL A 268 -2.83 -25.52 -13.16
CA VAL A 268 -3.71 -26.35 -14.02
C VAL A 268 -3.57 -25.91 -15.49
N GLY A 269 -2.84 -26.73 -16.25
CA GLY A 269 -3.08 -27.11 -17.65
C GLY A 269 -3.50 -26.09 -18.71
N ASN A 270 -2.62 -25.96 -19.71
CA ASN A 270 -2.80 -25.55 -21.09
C ASN A 270 -2.72 -24.06 -21.44
N TYR A 271 -1.87 -23.85 -22.45
CA TYR A 271 -1.40 -22.63 -23.06
C TYR A 271 -2.51 -21.89 -23.83
N GLU A 272 -2.29 -20.59 -24.01
CA GLU A 272 -3.03 -19.61 -24.84
C GLU A 272 -4.18 -18.83 -24.14
N CYS A 273 -3.88 -17.56 -23.79
CA CYS A 273 -4.88 -16.50 -23.70
C CYS A 273 -4.72 -15.61 -24.94
N VAL A 274 -5.46 -15.93 -26.00
CA VAL A 274 -5.70 -15.02 -27.13
C VAL A 274 -6.86 -14.12 -26.76
N LEU A 275 -6.61 -12.81 -26.71
CA LEU A 275 -7.64 -11.77 -26.60
C LEU A 275 -8.28 -11.60 -27.98
N VAL A 276 -9.43 -12.25 -28.20
CA VAL A 276 -10.30 -11.95 -29.36
C VAL A 276 -11.17 -10.75 -28.98
N LEU A 277 -10.86 -9.58 -29.55
CA LEU A 277 -11.79 -8.47 -29.65
C LEU A 277 -12.76 -8.81 -30.80
N GLU A 278 -13.96 -9.29 -30.47
CA GLU A 278 -15.05 -9.36 -31.45
C GLU A 278 -15.62 -7.95 -31.64
N ASP A 279 -15.26 -7.33 -32.76
CA ASP A 279 -15.92 -6.14 -33.29
C ASP A 279 -17.37 -6.48 -33.65
N CYS A 280 -18.30 -5.91 -32.91
CA CYS A 280 -19.71 -5.87 -33.28
C CYS A 280 -19.89 -4.87 -34.43
N GLN A 281 -19.87 -5.33 -35.69
CA GLN A 281 -20.46 -4.61 -36.81
C GLN A 281 -21.18 -5.54 -37.82
N ARG A 282 -22.49 -5.27 -37.99
CA ARG A 282 -23.39 -5.53 -39.14
C ARG A 282 -23.97 -6.97 -39.26
N PHE A 283 -25.29 -7.21 -39.11
CA PHE A 283 -26.41 -6.87 -40.03
C PHE A 283 -25.99 -7.10 -41.49
N ASP A 284 -26.27 -8.22 -42.15
CA ASP A 284 -27.51 -8.99 -42.34
C ASP A 284 -27.15 -10.44 -42.73
#